data_AF-A8G0S3-F1
#
_entry.id   AF-A8G0S3-F1
#
_cell.length_a   1.000
_cell.length_b   1.000
_cell.length_c   1.000
_cell.angle_alpha   90.00
_cell.angle_beta   90.00
_cell.angle_gamma   90.00
#
_symmetry.space_group_name_H-M   'P 1'
#
loop_
_entity.id
_entity.type
_entity.pdbx_description
1 polymer ?
#
loop_
_entity_poly.entity_id
_entity_poly.type
_entity_poly.pdbx_seq_one_letter_code
_entity_poly.pdbx_strand_id
1 'polypeptide(L)'
;MDFWKLGIVFMDWMQFVVALADKLAWPVVLVFGVITLKGPISKLIPLAKKLKFKDLEVEFGQELKAISQKVEGAFPALKQDRKIVLIATANHLPNSAVIEAWDEVDIAAEILIKSRCQNIELSVDTRYKHIESILIKEELINTKQGKLFNELRQLRNRVAHAVGYEVGRAEAMQYIELCFTLIEHLNSVSRVNLMNEPRAIGS
;
A
#
# COMPACT_ATOMS: atom_id res chain seq x y z
N MET A 1 -75.88 50.79 -2.65
CA MET A 1 -74.48 50.75 -2.19
C MET A 1 -74.38 49.56 -1.25
N ASP A 2 -73.98 48.41 -1.80
CA ASP A 2 -74.23 47.08 -1.20
C ASP A 2 -73.13 46.71 -0.19
N PHE A 3 -73.11 47.36 0.98
CA PHE A 3 -72.16 47.05 2.07
C PHE A 3 -72.26 45.60 2.58
N TRP A 4 -73.43 44.95 2.43
CA TRP A 4 -73.65 43.57 2.87
C TRP A 4 -72.97 42.50 2.00
N LYS A 5 -72.69 42.79 0.71
CA LYS A 5 -71.98 41.84 -0.17
C LYS A 5 -70.50 41.75 0.16
N LEU A 6 -69.90 42.85 0.64
CA LEU A 6 -68.48 42.88 1.01
C LEU A 6 -68.17 41.95 2.20
N GLY A 7 -69.07 41.88 3.19
CA GLY A 7 -68.89 41.03 4.38
C GLY A 7 -68.95 39.54 4.08
N ILE A 8 -69.81 39.11 3.14
CA ILE A 8 -69.94 37.71 2.73
C ILE A 8 -68.70 37.25 1.94
N VAL A 9 -68.21 38.09 1.02
CA VAL A 9 -66.98 37.79 0.26
C VAL A 9 -65.76 37.70 1.19
N PHE A 10 -65.69 38.54 2.22
CA PHE A 10 -64.62 38.47 3.21
C PHE A 10 -64.65 37.17 4.03
N MET A 11 -65.85 36.71 4.42
CA MET A 11 -66.01 35.48 5.19
C MET A 11 -65.65 34.23 4.36
N ASP A 12 -66.04 34.20 3.08
CA ASP A 12 -65.72 33.11 2.17
C ASP A 12 -64.21 33.05 1.85
N TRP A 13 -63.57 34.21 1.74
CA TRP A 13 -62.12 34.33 1.55
C TRP A 13 -61.32 33.77 2.75
N MET A 14 -61.75 34.06 3.98
CA MET A 14 -61.11 33.48 5.17
C MET A 14 -61.27 31.95 5.21
N GLN A 15 -62.45 31.43 4.87
CA GLN A 15 -62.68 29.98 4.84
C GLN A 15 -61.84 29.28 3.77
N PHE A 16 -61.66 29.91 2.61
CA PHE A 16 -60.76 29.41 1.57
C PHE A 16 -59.30 29.35 2.06
N VAL A 17 -58.81 30.39 2.74
CA VAL A 17 -57.44 30.41 3.29
C VAL A 17 -57.25 29.33 4.35
N VAL A 18 -58.24 29.11 5.23
CA VAL A 18 -58.18 28.06 6.26
C VAL A 18 -58.19 26.67 5.61
N ALA A 19 -59.10 26.40 4.67
CA ALA A 19 -59.17 25.12 3.98
C ALA A 19 -57.91 24.82 3.14
N LEU A 20 -57.29 25.85 2.57
CA LEU A 20 -56.03 25.73 1.84
C LEU A 20 -54.85 25.47 2.79
N ALA A 21 -54.82 26.14 3.94
CA ALA A 21 -53.80 25.93 4.97
C ALA A 21 -53.87 24.50 5.55
N ASP A 22 -55.06 23.98 5.85
CA ASP A 22 -55.23 22.61 6.37
C ASP A 22 -54.72 21.54 5.39
N LYS A 23 -54.91 21.75 4.07
CA LYS A 23 -54.40 20.81 3.06
C LYS A 23 -52.92 20.97 2.76
N LEU A 24 -52.37 22.17 2.92
CA LEU A 24 -50.94 22.46 2.65
C LEU A 24 -50.05 22.24 3.87
N ALA A 25 -50.60 22.23 5.09
CA ALA A 25 -49.83 22.04 6.31
C ALA A 25 -49.01 20.74 6.29
N TRP A 26 -49.63 19.62 5.90
CA TRP A 26 -48.94 18.31 5.83
C TRP A 26 -47.84 18.23 4.78
N PRO A 27 -48.06 18.60 3.52
CA PRO A 27 -46.98 18.69 2.52
C PRO A 27 -45.83 19.61 2.97
N VAL A 28 -46.14 20.76 3.57
CA VAL A 28 -45.12 21.73 4.04
C VAL A 28 -44.30 21.14 5.18
N VAL A 29 -44.94 20.54 6.19
CA VAL A 29 -44.24 19.89 7.31
C VAL A 29 -43.36 18.75 6.82
N LEU A 30 -43.83 17.95 5.85
CA LEU A 30 -43.08 16.82 5.30
C LEU A 30 -41.85 17.29 4.52
N VAL A 31 -42.00 18.31 3.66
CA VAL A 31 -40.89 18.93 2.92
C VAL A 31 -39.89 19.56 3.88
N PHE A 32 -40.35 20.31 4.89
CA PHE A 32 -39.49 20.96 5.86
C PHE A 32 -38.71 19.92 6.68
N GLY A 33 -39.38 18.86 7.15
CA GLY A 33 -38.76 17.75 7.85
C GLY A 33 -37.66 17.07 7.04
N VAL A 34 -37.91 16.78 5.75
CA VAL A 34 -36.91 16.18 4.86
C VAL A 34 -35.72 17.12 4.65
N ILE A 35 -35.94 18.42 4.48
CA ILE A 35 -34.86 19.40 4.28
C ILE A 35 -34.00 19.54 5.54
N THR A 36 -34.62 19.63 6.73
CA THR A 36 -33.89 19.74 8.00
C THR A 36 -33.09 18.48 8.33
N LEU A 37 -33.59 17.28 7.99
CA LEU A 37 -32.90 16.01 8.26
C LEU A 37 -31.80 15.66 7.24
N LYS A 38 -31.91 16.12 5.99
CA LYS A 38 -30.90 15.85 4.95
C LYS A 38 -29.52 16.40 5.31
N GLY A 39 -29.46 17.57 5.94
CA GLY A 39 -28.23 18.21 6.40
C GLY A 39 -27.40 17.34 7.36
N PRO A 40 -27.94 16.89 8.52
CA PRO A 40 -27.20 16.06 9.47
C PRO A 40 -26.94 14.64 8.96
N ILE A 41 -27.87 14.01 8.24
CA ILE A 41 -27.69 12.63 7.73
C ILE A 41 -26.56 12.56 6.70
N SER A 42 -26.46 13.54 5.80
CA SER A 42 -25.40 13.58 4.80
C SER A 42 -23.99 13.66 5.40
N LYS A 43 -23.84 14.20 6.61
CA LYS A 43 -22.55 14.30 7.31
C LYS A 43 -22.12 12.99 7.97
N LEU A 44 -23.07 12.11 8.30
CA LEU A 44 -22.80 10.83 8.98
C LEU A 44 -22.49 9.67 8.01
N ILE A 45 -23.00 9.73 6.78
CA ILE A 45 -22.70 8.75 5.71
C ILE A 45 -21.19 8.53 5.49
N PRO A 46 -20.35 9.57 5.35
CA PRO A 46 -18.91 9.36 5.13
C PRO A 46 -18.19 8.75 6.34
N LEU A 47 -18.65 9.01 7.57
CA LEU A 47 -18.10 8.40 8.79
C LEU A 47 -18.41 6.90 8.85
N ALA A 48 -19.66 6.51 8.58
CA ALA A 48 -20.06 5.11 8.53
C ALA A 48 -19.32 4.33 7.42
N LYS A 49 -19.09 4.94 6.26
CA LYS A 49 -18.29 4.34 5.17
C LYS A 49 -16.83 4.13 5.58
N LYS A 50 -16.21 5.12 6.23
CA LYS A 50 -14.82 5.02 6.71
C LYS A 50 -14.64 3.96 7.79
N LEU A 51 -15.59 3.85 8.71
CA LEU A 51 -15.57 2.81 9.76
C LEU A 51 -15.70 1.41 9.13
N LYS A 52 -16.68 1.18 8.26
CA LYS A 52 -16.83 -0.11 7.56
C LYS A 52 -15.60 -0.51 6.75
N PHE A 53 -14.96 0.44 6.08
CA PHE A 53 -13.76 0.16 5.31
C PHE A 53 -12.58 -0.21 6.21
N LYS A 54 -12.40 0.53 7.31
CA LYS A 54 -11.36 0.23 8.30
C LYS A 54 -11.59 -1.11 9.00
N ASP A 55 -12.84 -1.44 9.34
CA ASP A 55 -13.19 -2.72 9.93
C ASP A 55 -12.89 -3.87 8.95
N LEU A 56 -13.26 -3.70 7.67
CA LEU A 56 -12.95 -4.68 6.61
C LEU A 56 -11.45 -4.88 6.40
N GLU A 57 -10.66 -3.80 6.39
CA GLU A 57 -9.19 -3.87 6.28
C GLU A 57 -8.57 -4.64 7.46
N VAL A 58 -9.07 -4.39 8.67
CA VAL A 58 -8.61 -5.07 9.88
C VAL A 58 -9.00 -6.55 9.88
N GLU A 59 -10.24 -6.87 9.54
CA GLU A 59 -10.71 -8.26 9.42
C GLU A 59 -9.91 -9.02 8.36
N PHE A 60 -9.73 -8.44 7.17
CA PHE A 60 -8.93 -9.03 6.10
C PHE A 60 -7.48 -9.27 6.55
N GLY A 61 -6.86 -8.30 7.23
CA GLY A 61 -5.51 -8.46 7.77
C GLY A 61 -5.40 -9.57 8.82
N GLN A 62 -6.41 -9.71 9.68
CA GLN A 62 -6.46 -10.78 10.69
C GLN A 62 -6.69 -12.16 10.07
N GLU A 63 -7.64 -12.28 9.14
CA GLU A 63 -7.91 -13.50 8.41
C GLU A 63 -6.70 -13.95 7.59
N LEU A 64 -6.07 -13.03 6.86
CA LEU A 64 -4.87 -13.32 6.08
C LEU A 64 -3.73 -13.80 6.98
N LYS A 65 -3.51 -13.17 8.13
CA LYS A 65 -2.49 -13.61 9.09
C LYS A 65 -2.78 -15.02 9.64
N ALA A 66 -4.04 -15.31 9.95
CA ALA A 66 -4.45 -16.64 10.41
C ALA A 66 -4.29 -17.72 9.32
N ILE A 67 -4.51 -17.36 8.05
CA ILE A 67 -4.26 -18.23 6.89
C ILE A 67 -2.76 -18.46 6.73
N SER A 68 -1.94 -17.40 6.74
CA SER A 68 -0.48 -17.50 6.59
C SER A 68 0.15 -18.40 7.66
N GLN A 69 -0.30 -18.30 8.92
CA GLN A 69 0.15 -19.17 10.01
C GLN A 69 -0.25 -20.64 9.81
N LYS A 70 -1.36 -20.92 9.13
CA LYS A 70 -1.79 -22.29 8.79
C LYS A 70 -1.09 -22.84 7.56
N VAL A 71 -0.62 -21.96 6.67
CA VAL A 71 0.11 -22.31 5.45
C VAL A 71 1.56 -22.68 5.75
N GLU A 72 2.18 -22.11 6.80
CA GLU A 72 3.48 -22.54 7.34
C GLU A 72 3.40 -23.99 7.84
N GLY A 73 3.64 -24.95 6.93
CA GLY A 73 3.67 -26.39 7.21
C GLY A 73 2.62 -27.22 6.44
N ALA A 74 1.64 -26.61 5.78
CA ALA A 74 0.59 -27.33 5.04
C ALA A 74 0.95 -27.61 3.58
N PHE A 75 1.83 -26.80 2.98
CA PHE A 75 2.23 -26.95 1.58
C PHE A 75 3.76 -27.10 1.47
N PRO A 76 4.25 -27.94 0.55
CA PRO A 76 5.67 -27.92 0.21
C PRO A 76 6.02 -26.53 -0.29
N ALA A 77 7.12 -25.96 0.19
CA ALA A 77 7.61 -24.68 -0.27
C ALA A 77 7.84 -24.76 -1.79
N LEU A 78 6.94 -24.16 -2.58
CA LEU A 78 7.16 -23.97 -4.00
C LEU A 78 8.35 -23.01 -4.11
N LYS A 79 9.55 -23.54 -4.36
CA LYS A 79 10.69 -22.76 -4.84
C LYS A 79 10.40 -22.34 -6.27
N GLN A 80 9.47 -21.41 -6.43
CA GLN A 80 9.28 -20.74 -7.69
C GLN A 80 10.48 -19.82 -7.89
N ASP A 81 11.11 -19.91 -9.05
CA ASP A 81 12.21 -19.00 -9.40
C ASP A 81 11.66 -17.57 -9.43
N ARG A 82 11.99 -16.78 -8.40
CA ARG A 82 11.51 -15.42 -8.22
C ARG A 82 11.84 -14.55 -9.42
N LYS A 83 12.96 -14.82 -10.12
CA LYS A 83 13.35 -14.12 -11.34
C LYS A 83 12.31 -14.30 -12.44
N ILE A 84 11.88 -15.55 -12.67
CA ILE A 84 10.89 -15.89 -13.71
C ILE A 84 9.54 -15.23 -13.40
N VAL A 85 9.13 -15.22 -12.12
CA VAL A 85 7.89 -14.55 -11.69
C VAL A 85 7.96 -13.07 -11.99
N LEU A 86 9.04 -12.39 -11.60
CA LEU A 86 9.20 -10.95 -11.81
C LEU A 86 9.29 -10.57 -13.28
N ILE A 87 9.94 -11.40 -14.12
CA ILE A 87 9.94 -11.23 -15.58
C ILE A 87 8.51 -11.33 -16.13
N ALA A 88 7.71 -12.27 -15.63
CA ALA A 88 6.30 -12.37 -16.03
C ALA A 88 5.49 -11.15 -15.56
N THR A 89 5.71 -10.68 -14.33
CA THR A 89 5.08 -9.46 -13.78
C THR A 89 5.42 -8.23 -14.62
N ALA A 90 6.66 -8.09 -15.10
CA ALA A 90 7.09 -6.96 -15.91
C ALA A 90 6.32 -6.78 -17.23
N ASN A 91 5.62 -7.83 -17.70
CA ASN A 91 4.77 -7.74 -18.89
C ASN A 91 3.51 -6.91 -18.69
N HIS A 92 3.02 -6.83 -17.45
CA HIS A 92 1.74 -6.21 -17.11
C HIS A 92 1.90 -5.07 -16.10
N LEU A 93 2.89 -5.18 -15.21
CA LEU A 93 3.16 -4.27 -14.10
C LEU A 93 4.67 -4.00 -14.00
N PRO A 94 5.27 -3.29 -14.97
CA PRO A 94 6.72 -3.06 -15.02
C PRO A 94 7.23 -2.29 -13.80
N ASN A 95 6.52 -1.27 -13.35
CA ASN A 95 6.89 -0.49 -12.16
C ASN A 95 6.91 -1.36 -10.90
N SER A 96 5.88 -2.19 -10.70
CA SER A 96 5.82 -3.13 -9.57
C SER A 96 6.95 -4.14 -9.62
N ALA A 97 7.24 -4.70 -10.80
CA ALA A 97 8.33 -5.65 -10.98
C ALA A 97 9.70 -5.05 -10.64
N VAL A 98 9.95 -3.77 -10.97
CA VAL A 98 11.16 -3.05 -10.57
C VAL A 98 11.25 -2.89 -9.05
N ILE A 99 10.16 -2.48 -8.41
CA ILE A 99 10.12 -2.30 -6.95
C ILE A 99 10.36 -3.63 -6.23
N GLU A 100 9.69 -4.70 -6.66
CA GLU A 100 9.82 -6.03 -6.08
C GLU A 100 11.20 -6.65 -6.34
N ALA A 101 11.79 -6.46 -7.53
CA ALA A 101 13.14 -6.96 -7.81
C ALA A 101 14.21 -6.31 -6.95
N TRP A 102 14.04 -5.03 -6.59
CA TRP A 102 14.93 -4.37 -5.64
C TRP A 102 14.76 -4.93 -4.22
N ASP A 103 13.54 -5.25 -3.81
CA ASP A 103 13.27 -5.85 -2.49
C ASP A 103 14.06 -7.15 -2.29
N GLU A 104 14.16 -7.99 -3.33
CA GLU A 104 15.01 -9.19 -3.32
C GLU A 104 16.50 -8.89 -3.10
N VAL A 105 17.00 -7.79 -3.67
CA VAL A 105 18.39 -7.34 -3.46
C VAL A 105 18.59 -6.89 -2.00
N ASP A 106 17.66 -6.10 -1.46
CA ASP A 106 17.70 -5.64 -0.08
C ASP A 106 17.68 -6.83 0.90
N ILE A 107 16.82 -7.83 0.65
CA ILE A 107 16.76 -9.07 1.44
C ILE A 107 18.08 -9.83 1.39
N ALA A 108 18.65 -10.03 0.19
CA ALA A 108 19.93 -10.73 0.04
C ALA A 108 21.08 -10.01 0.75
N ALA A 109 21.12 -8.68 0.65
CA ALA A 109 22.11 -7.86 1.35
C ALA A 109 21.93 -7.93 2.87
N GLU A 110 20.70 -7.88 3.37
CA GLU A 110 20.39 -8.00 4.80
C GLU A 110 20.81 -9.36 5.35
N ILE A 111 20.51 -10.45 4.62
CA ILE A 111 20.96 -11.80 4.99
C ILE A 111 22.48 -11.87 5.05
N LEU A 112 23.18 -11.31 4.05
CA LEU A 112 24.63 -11.29 4.04
C LEU A 112 25.19 -10.52 5.24
N ILE A 113 24.69 -9.32 5.53
CA ILE A 113 25.12 -8.51 6.67
C ILE A 113 24.87 -9.25 7.99
N LYS A 114 23.66 -9.79 8.20
CA LYS A 114 23.33 -10.55 9.42
C LYS A 114 24.19 -11.81 9.59
N SER A 115 24.55 -12.47 8.49
CA SER A 115 25.42 -13.64 8.53
C SER A 115 26.88 -13.32 8.89
N ARG A 116 27.31 -12.07 8.71
CA ARG A 116 28.73 -11.66 8.85
C ARG A 116 28.99 -10.72 10.01
N CYS A 117 28.02 -9.90 10.37
CA CYS A 117 28.17 -8.84 11.36
C CYS A 117 27.34 -9.20 12.60
N GLN A 118 27.98 -9.71 13.64
CA GLN A 118 27.30 -10.15 14.87
C GLN A 118 26.72 -9.01 15.73
N ASN A 119 27.03 -7.74 15.43
CA ASN A 119 26.67 -6.58 16.26
C ASN A 119 26.00 -5.42 15.50
N ILE A 120 25.41 -5.68 14.33
CA ILE A 120 24.68 -4.63 13.58
C ILE A 120 23.18 -4.82 13.77
N GLU A 121 22.59 -3.95 14.60
CA GLU A 121 21.15 -3.87 14.75
C GLU A 121 20.57 -3.02 13.62
N LEU A 122 20.06 -3.68 12.57
CA LEU A 122 19.38 -3.01 11.46
C LEU A 122 17.98 -2.59 11.95
N SER A 123 17.88 -1.42 12.57
CA SER A 123 16.58 -0.88 12.99
C SER A 123 15.73 -0.55 11.76
N VAL A 124 14.42 -0.77 11.89
CA VAL A 124 13.43 -0.66 10.80
C VAL A 124 13.52 0.66 10.02
N ASP A 125 13.93 1.73 10.70
CA ASP A 125 13.96 3.12 10.24
C ASP A 125 15.28 3.53 9.55
N THR A 126 16.40 2.85 9.85
CA THR A 126 17.71 3.08 9.20
C THR A 126 18.07 2.04 8.14
N ARG A 127 17.25 0.98 7.99
CA ARG A 127 17.43 -0.16 7.07
C ARG A 127 17.97 0.21 5.69
N TYR A 128 17.41 1.21 5.01
CA TYR A 128 17.69 1.44 3.58
C TYR A 128 18.79 2.45 3.27
N LYS A 129 19.25 3.22 4.27
CA LYS A 129 20.22 4.30 4.03
C LYS A 129 21.67 3.85 4.20
N HIS A 130 21.91 2.74 4.90
CA HIS A 130 23.25 2.35 5.31
C HIS A 130 23.72 0.98 4.80
N ILE A 131 22.86 0.19 4.13
CA ILE A 131 23.27 -1.14 3.60
C ILE A 131 24.51 -1.03 2.72
N GLU A 132 24.53 -0.12 1.74
CA GLU A 132 25.71 0.10 0.88
C GLU A 132 26.98 0.41 1.72
N SER A 133 26.87 1.38 2.64
CA SER A 133 28.01 1.78 3.46
C SER A 133 28.53 0.66 4.36
N ILE A 134 27.63 -0.18 4.87
CA ILE A 134 27.97 -1.35 5.70
C ILE A 134 28.67 -2.39 4.82
N LEU A 135 28.10 -2.72 3.65
CA LEU A 135 28.68 -3.70 2.73
C LEU A 135 30.11 -3.31 2.29
N ILE A 136 30.36 -2.01 2.07
CA ILE A 136 31.71 -1.52 1.72
C ILE A 136 32.63 -1.54 2.94
N LYS A 137 32.17 -1.01 4.09
CA LYS A 137 32.98 -0.90 5.31
C LYS A 137 33.45 -2.26 5.82
N GLU A 138 32.57 -3.26 5.75
CA GLU A 138 32.85 -4.63 6.17
C GLU A 138 33.52 -5.45 5.05
N GLU A 139 33.97 -4.79 3.96
CA GLU A 139 34.66 -5.38 2.81
C GLU A 139 33.90 -6.54 2.12
N LEU A 140 32.58 -6.58 2.29
CA LEU A 140 31.70 -7.58 1.68
C LEU A 140 31.51 -7.34 0.19
N ILE A 141 31.62 -6.08 -0.23
CA ILE A 141 31.67 -5.66 -1.62
C ILE A 141 32.74 -4.57 -1.80
N ASN A 142 33.28 -4.44 -3.01
CA ASN A 142 34.20 -3.34 -3.33
C ASN A 142 33.46 -2.04 -3.69
N THR A 143 34.19 -0.93 -3.78
CA THR A 143 33.65 0.40 -4.10
C THR A 143 32.90 0.45 -5.43
N LYS A 144 33.35 -0.30 -6.45
CA LYS A 144 32.69 -0.35 -7.76
C LYS A 144 31.34 -1.04 -7.67
N GLN A 145 31.26 -2.13 -6.92
CA GLN A 145 30.02 -2.86 -6.64
C GLN A 145 29.06 -2.02 -5.78
N GLY A 146 29.56 -1.30 -4.79
CA GLY A 146 28.78 -0.36 -3.99
C GLY A 146 28.15 0.75 -4.83
N LYS A 147 28.91 1.31 -5.79
CA LYS A 147 28.37 2.29 -6.73
C LYS A 147 27.20 1.73 -7.55
N LEU A 148 27.34 0.53 -8.10
CA LEU A 148 26.27 -0.14 -8.85
C LEU A 148 25.03 -0.40 -7.99
N PHE A 149 25.23 -0.85 -6.74
CA PHE A 149 24.16 -1.03 -5.76
C PHE A 149 23.37 0.29 -5.58
N ASN A 150 24.06 1.40 -5.37
CA ASN A 150 23.42 2.70 -5.19
C ASN A 150 22.70 3.20 -6.45
N GLU A 151 23.28 3.01 -7.64
CA GLU A 151 22.67 3.40 -8.92
C GLU A 151 21.35 2.64 -9.14
N LEU A 152 21.31 1.33 -8.86
CA LEU A 152 20.09 0.53 -8.92
C LEU A 152 19.05 0.97 -7.89
N ARG A 153 19.48 1.31 -6.67
CA ARG A 153 18.61 1.88 -5.62
C ARG A 153 17.98 3.20 -6.07
N GLN A 154 18.77 4.08 -6.69
CA GLN A 154 18.28 5.36 -7.20
C GLN A 154 17.27 5.19 -8.34
N LEU A 155 17.47 4.20 -9.21
CA LEU A 155 16.50 3.83 -10.24
C LEU A 155 15.17 3.39 -9.60
N ARG A 156 15.18 2.48 -8.62
CA ARG A 156 13.96 2.08 -7.89
C ARG A 156 13.27 3.28 -7.24
N ASN A 157 14.03 4.16 -6.59
CA ASN A 157 13.47 5.33 -5.93
C ASN A 157 12.76 6.27 -6.92
N ARG A 158 13.33 6.46 -8.12
CA ARG A 158 12.66 7.22 -9.18
C ARG A 158 11.34 6.57 -9.57
N VAL A 159 11.30 5.25 -9.77
CA VAL A 159 10.07 4.53 -10.12
C VAL A 159 9.01 4.61 -9.02
N ALA A 160 9.41 4.49 -7.75
CA ALA A 160 8.49 4.57 -6.61
C ALA A 160 7.89 5.98 -6.41
N HIS A 161 8.63 7.03 -6.76
CA HIS A 161 8.19 8.42 -6.58
C HIS A 161 7.60 9.06 -7.84
N ALA A 162 7.77 8.46 -9.01
CA ALA A 162 7.33 9.05 -10.26
C ALA A 162 5.83 8.78 -10.49
N VAL A 163 5.01 9.75 -10.08
CA VAL A 163 3.57 9.75 -10.35
C VAL A 163 3.35 9.92 -11.86
N GLY A 164 2.81 8.89 -12.52
CA GLY A 164 2.50 8.92 -13.95
C GLY A 164 3.65 8.57 -14.90
N TYR A 165 4.78 8.08 -14.37
CA TYR A 165 5.86 7.52 -15.17
C TYR A 165 5.75 5.99 -15.19
N GLU A 166 5.70 5.41 -16.37
CA GLU A 166 5.76 3.96 -16.55
C GLU A 166 7.11 3.56 -17.14
N VAL A 167 7.80 2.67 -16.44
CA VAL A 167 8.98 1.99 -16.95
C VAL A 167 8.53 1.09 -18.10
N GLY A 168 9.24 1.15 -19.23
CA GLY A 168 8.97 0.25 -20.33
C GLY A 168 9.28 -1.20 -19.95
N ARG A 169 8.58 -2.15 -20.57
CA ARG A 169 8.77 -3.59 -20.30
C ARG A 169 10.24 -4.02 -20.46
N ALA A 170 10.90 -3.56 -21.51
CA ALA A 170 12.28 -3.95 -21.81
C ALA A 170 13.25 -3.43 -20.73
N GLU A 171 13.05 -2.20 -20.27
CA GLU A 171 13.81 -1.56 -19.21
C GLU A 171 13.58 -2.26 -17.86
N ALA A 172 12.34 -2.64 -17.55
CA ALA A 172 12.03 -3.40 -16.35
C ALA A 172 12.69 -4.78 -16.36
N MET A 173 12.65 -5.49 -17.50
CA MET A 173 13.34 -6.78 -17.64
C MET A 173 14.86 -6.65 -17.47
N GLN A 174 15.48 -5.63 -18.08
CA GLN A 174 16.91 -5.35 -17.90
C GLN A 174 17.25 -5.03 -16.44
N TYR A 175 16.41 -4.24 -15.76
CA TYR A 175 16.58 -3.94 -14.35
C TYR A 175 16.55 -5.20 -13.49
N ILE A 176 15.58 -6.10 -13.73
CA ILE A 176 15.47 -7.39 -13.05
C ILE A 176 16.75 -8.21 -13.24
N GLU A 177 17.25 -8.33 -14.47
CA GLU A 177 18.50 -9.06 -14.75
C GLU A 177 19.70 -8.53 -13.97
N LEU A 178 19.83 -7.20 -13.87
CA LEU A 178 20.90 -6.56 -13.10
C LEU A 178 20.77 -6.81 -11.60
N CYS A 179 19.54 -6.76 -11.06
CA CYS A 179 19.25 -7.11 -9.67
C CYS A 179 19.65 -8.56 -9.35
N PHE A 180 19.27 -9.52 -10.20
CA PHE A 180 19.61 -10.93 -9.97
C PHE A 180 21.11 -11.22 -10.12
N THR A 181 21.80 -10.53 -11.04
CA THR A 181 23.27 -10.59 -11.14
C THR A 181 23.92 -10.13 -9.83
N LEU A 182 23.41 -9.05 -9.23
CA LEU A 182 23.90 -8.56 -7.94
C LEU A 182 23.58 -9.52 -6.79
N ILE A 183 22.39 -10.10 -6.75
CA ILE A 183 21.99 -11.12 -5.75
C ILE A 183 22.92 -12.34 -5.83
N GLU A 184 23.21 -12.84 -7.02
CA GLU A 184 24.13 -13.95 -7.23
C GLU A 184 25.52 -13.64 -6.68
N HIS A 185 26.02 -12.42 -6.94
CA HIS A 185 27.28 -11.95 -6.37
C HIS A 185 27.25 -11.92 -4.83
N LEU A 186 26.24 -11.31 -4.22
CA LEU A 186 26.10 -11.25 -2.75
C LEU A 186 26.03 -12.66 -2.13
N ASN A 187 25.28 -13.57 -2.76
CA ASN A 187 25.19 -14.96 -2.34
C ASN A 187 26.52 -15.72 -2.51
N SER A 188 27.30 -15.42 -3.54
CA SER A 188 28.63 -15.98 -3.72
C SER A 188 29.59 -15.56 -2.61
N VAL A 189 29.57 -14.28 -2.21
CA VAL A 189 30.35 -13.75 -1.09
C VAL A 189 29.94 -14.44 0.21
N SER A 190 28.63 -14.64 0.42
CA SER A 190 28.11 -15.39 1.57
C SER A 190 28.66 -16.82 1.62
N ARG A 191 28.63 -17.56 0.50
CA ARG A 191 29.08 -18.96 0.41
C ARG A 191 30.59 -19.15 0.55
N VAL A 192 31.40 -18.36 -0.14
CA VAL A 192 32.87 -18.49 -0.13
C VAL A 192 33.42 -18.42 1.28
N ASN A 193 32.82 -17.59 2.12
CA ASN A 193 33.35 -17.30 3.43
C ASN A 193 32.75 -18.22 4.53
N LEU A 194 31.79 -19.10 4.19
CA LEU A 194 31.39 -20.26 5.04
C LEU A 194 32.35 -21.45 4.88
N MET A 195 33.12 -21.49 3.79
CA MET A 195 34.15 -22.52 3.57
C MET A 195 35.52 -22.15 4.15
N ASN A 196 35.71 -20.87 4.52
CA ASN A 196 36.95 -20.34 5.09
C ASN A 196 36.93 -20.20 6.62
N GLU A 197 35.82 -20.54 7.30
CA GLU A 197 35.89 -20.74 8.75
C GLU A 197 36.73 -22.00 9.01
N PRO A 198 37.83 -21.91 9.79
CA PRO A 198 38.47 -23.12 10.26
C PRO A 198 37.40 -23.89 11.02
N ARG A 199 37.04 -25.08 10.52
CA ARG A 199 36.30 -26.08 11.31
C ARG A 199 36.96 -26.07 12.67
N ALA A 200 36.29 -25.56 13.70
CA ALA A 200 36.76 -25.65 15.06
C ALA A 200 37.02 -27.13 15.30
N ILE A 201 38.29 -27.50 15.29
CA ILE A 201 38.77 -28.84 15.56
C ILE A 201 38.74 -28.94 17.08
N GLY A 202 38.04 -29.95 17.58
CA GLY A 202 38.05 -30.37 18.98
C GLY A 202 36.92 -29.74 19.78
N SER A 203 36.22 -30.50 20.64
CA SER A 203 36.68 -31.64 21.42
C SER A 203 35.56 -32.64 21.69
#